data_AF-R7H8W1-F1
#
_entry.id   AF-R7H8W1-F1
#
_cell.length_a   1.000
_cell.length_b   1.000
_cell.length_c   1.000
_cell.angle_alpha   90.00
_cell.angle_beta   90.00
_cell.angle_gamma   90.00
#
_symmetry.space_group_name_H-M   'P 1'
#
loop_
_entity.id
_entity.type
_entity.pdbx_description
1 polymer ?
#
loop_
_entity_poly.entity_id
_entity_poly.type
_entity_poly.pdbx_seq_one_letter_code
_entity_poly.pdbx_strand_id
1 'polypeptide(L)'
;MTTFLQNFKDSSQEFKNVRSLVTAALLIALHTVLAYFVSFQVTPSLRISVSFLANVVTGAMFGPVVGFICGGVGDIVQFVIKPTGPYFWGWTINAALAGLIYGAFLYKKFPRKGKVFDIAFFIRVVLVLVIDTLLVNVLLGTYWVHVMYGKGFAFYLTTRFMKNIIQLPVNIILTYYVLYFVRVIKEKIE
;
A
#
# COMPACT_ATOMS: atom_id res chain seq x y z
N MET A 1 8.36 -3.58 26.64
CA MET A 1 8.32 -4.03 25.24
C MET A 1 8.05 -2.81 24.39
N THR A 2 8.95 -2.45 23.46
CA THR A 2 8.87 -1.21 22.67
C THR A 2 7.51 -1.12 21.95
N THR A 3 6.90 0.07 21.90
CA THR A 3 5.59 0.33 21.28
C THR A 3 5.46 -0.26 19.87
N PHE A 4 6.58 -0.35 19.15
CA PHE A 4 6.68 -1.01 17.87
C PHE A 4 6.38 -2.52 17.91
N LEU A 5 7.03 -3.27 18.81
CA LEU A 5 6.79 -4.72 18.94
C LEU A 5 5.38 -5.02 19.45
N GLN A 6 4.81 -4.13 20.27
CA GLN A 6 3.43 -4.25 20.70
C GLN A 6 2.45 -4.11 19.51
N ASN A 7 2.70 -3.18 18.58
CA ASN A 7 1.88 -3.01 17.39
C ASN A 7 1.87 -4.26 16.49
N PHE A 8 2.99 -4.98 16.39
CA PHE A 8 3.05 -6.26 15.67
C PHE A 8 2.25 -7.35 16.37
N LYS A 9 2.35 -7.42 17.70
CA LYS A 9 1.57 -8.37 18.50
C LYS A 9 0.07 -8.12 18.39
N ASP A 10 -0.35 -6.86 18.52
CA ASP A 10 -1.75 -6.44 18.37
C ASP A 10 -2.27 -6.76 16.96
N SER A 11 -1.49 -6.42 15.92
CA SER A 11 -1.87 -6.72 14.53
C SER A 11 -2.01 -8.22 14.28
N SER A 12 -1.14 -9.05 14.85
CA SER A 12 -1.28 -10.51 14.76
C SER A 12 -2.53 -11.03 15.47
N GLN A 13 -2.97 -10.37 16.55
CA GLN A 13 -4.19 -10.75 17.26
C GLN A 13 -5.47 -10.42 16.47
N GLU A 14 -5.44 -9.42 15.57
CA GLU A 14 -6.58 -9.11 14.69
C GLU A 14 -6.99 -10.31 13.82
N PHE A 15 -6.06 -11.21 13.46
CA PHE A 15 -6.40 -12.44 12.73
C PHE A 15 -7.29 -13.41 13.51
N LYS A 16 -7.29 -13.33 14.85
CA LYS A 16 -8.16 -14.17 15.67
C LYS A 16 -9.60 -13.67 15.70
N ASN A 17 -9.83 -12.42 15.32
CA ASN A 17 -11.15 -11.82 15.29
C ASN A 17 -11.78 -12.02 13.90
N VAL A 18 -12.88 -12.76 13.85
CA VAL A 18 -13.62 -13.04 12.62
C VAL A 18 -14.06 -11.75 11.92
N ARG A 19 -14.45 -10.72 12.68
CA ARG A 19 -14.86 -9.43 12.09
C ARG A 19 -13.70 -8.77 11.35
N SER A 20 -12.53 -8.72 11.98
CA SER A 20 -11.31 -8.14 11.38
C SER A 20 -10.88 -8.92 10.15
N LEU A 21 -10.95 -10.26 10.18
CA LEU A 21 -10.65 -11.10 9.03
C LEU A 21 -11.60 -10.84 7.85
N VAL A 22 -12.91 -10.77 8.12
CA VAL A 22 -13.92 -10.50 7.08
C VAL A 22 -13.73 -9.09 6.50
N THR A 23 -13.48 -8.08 7.33
CA THR A 23 -13.21 -6.72 6.84
C THR A 23 -11.93 -6.66 6.01
N ALA A 24 -10.86 -7.35 6.43
CA ALA A 24 -9.63 -7.44 5.65
C ALA A 24 -9.85 -8.10 4.29
N ALA A 25 -10.64 -9.19 4.24
CA ALA A 25 -11.01 -9.85 2.98
C ALA A 25 -11.83 -8.93 2.07
N LEU A 26 -12.78 -8.16 2.62
CA LEU A 26 -13.54 -7.16 1.88
C LEU A 26 -12.66 -6.04 1.33
N LEU A 27 -11.64 -5.61 2.08
CA LEU A 27 -10.66 -4.62 1.60
C LEU A 27 -9.78 -5.17 0.48
N ILE A 28 -9.41 -6.45 0.52
CA ILE A 28 -8.71 -7.11 -0.60
C ILE A 28 -9.62 -7.21 -1.84
N ALA A 29 -10.90 -7.55 -1.66
CA ALA A 29 -11.86 -7.55 -2.75
C ALA A 29 -12.00 -6.14 -3.34
N LEU A 30 -12.13 -5.12 -2.50
CA LEU A 30 -12.18 -3.73 -2.92
C LEU A 30 -10.90 -3.30 -3.64
N HIS A 31 -9.72 -3.67 -3.13
CA HIS A 31 -8.43 -3.45 -3.79
C HIS A 31 -8.45 -4.00 -5.23
N THR A 32 -8.92 -5.23 -5.39
CA THR A 32 -8.97 -5.93 -6.68
C THR A 32 -9.94 -5.27 -7.65
N VAL A 33 -11.14 -4.89 -7.17
CA VAL A 33 -12.15 -4.17 -7.96
C VAL A 33 -11.60 -2.80 -8.40
N LEU A 34 -11.00 -2.05 -7.48
CA LEU A 34 -10.36 -0.76 -7.80
C LEU A 34 -9.21 -0.91 -8.79
N ALA A 35 -8.43 -1.99 -8.68
CA ALA A 35 -7.34 -2.27 -9.62
C ALA A 35 -7.88 -2.61 -11.02
N TYR A 36 -9.05 -3.23 -11.09
CA TYR A 36 -9.68 -3.61 -12.36
C TYR A 36 -10.32 -2.42 -13.08
N PHE A 37 -11.17 -1.66 -12.36
CA PHE A 37 -11.99 -0.59 -12.96
C PHE A 37 -11.34 0.79 -12.89
N VAL A 38 -10.61 1.10 -11.82
CA VAL A 38 -10.07 2.44 -11.53
C VAL A 38 -8.54 2.43 -11.70
N SER A 39 -8.09 1.83 -12.80
CA SER A 39 -6.69 1.89 -13.20
C SER A 39 -6.58 2.46 -14.62
N PHE A 40 -5.92 3.60 -14.73
CA PHE A 40 -5.71 4.28 -16.00
C PHE A 40 -4.27 4.03 -16.45
N GLN A 41 -4.11 3.41 -17.61
CA GLN A 41 -2.82 3.31 -18.29
C GLN A 41 -2.60 4.61 -19.08
N VAL A 42 -1.79 5.50 -18.52
CA VAL A 42 -1.40 6.77 -19.16
C VAL A 42 -0.31 6.53 -20.20
N THR A 43 0.53 5.51 -19.99
CA THR A 43 1.62 5.11 -20.90
C THR A 43 1.80 3.60 -20.78
N PRO A 44 2.36 2.88 -21.78
CA PRO A 44 2.66 1.44 -21.65
C PRO A 44 3.43 1.08 -20.37
N SER A 45 4.25 2.01 -19.87
CA SER A 45 5.01 1.86 -18.63
C SER A 45 4.35 2.53 -17.41
N LEU A 46 3.43 3.48 -17.59
CA LEU A 46 2.80 4.29 -16.55
C LEU A 46 1.33 3.91 -16.37
N ARG A 47 1.09 3.05 -15.39
CA ARG A 47 -0.25 2.74 -14.88
C ARG A 47 -0.42 3.44 -13.54
N ILE A 48 -1.43 4.30 -13.46
CA ILE A 48 -1.88 4.92 -12.22
C ILE A 48 -3.12 4.14 -11.77
N SER A 49 -3.05 3.52 -10.60
CA SER A 49 -4.16 2.76 -10.03
C SER A 49 -4.50 3.31 -8.65
N VAL A 50 -5.79 3.38 -8.35
CA VAL A 50 -6.29 3.81 -7.03
C VAL A 50 -6.29 2.65 -6.01
N SER A 51 -6.05 1.42 -6.48
CA SER A 51 -6.07 0.20 -5.67
C SER A 51 -5.14 0.20 -4.47
N PHE A 52 -3.98 0.87 -4.54
CA PHE A 52 -3.04 0.93 -3.41
C PHE A 52 -3.67 1.57 -2.16
N LEU A 53 -4.66 2.45 -2.32
CA LEU A 53 -5.36 3.09 -1.20
C LEU A 53 -6.03 2.05 -0.29
N ALA A 54 -6.60 0.99 -0.87
CA ALA A 54 -7.19 -0.09 -0.08
C ALA A 54 -6.14 -0.83 0.77
N ASN A 55 -4.92 -1.03 0.24
CA ASN A 55 -3.81 -1.61 1.02
C ASN A 55 -3.35 -0.65 2.13
N VAL A 56 -3.30 0.66 1.86
CA VAL A 56 -2.97 1.65 2.88
C VAL A 56 -4.00 1.67 4.01
N VAL A 57 -5.29 1.63 3.67
CA VAL A 57 -6.39 1.55 4.66
C VAL A 57 -6.29 0.26 5.48
N THR A 58 -6.02 -0.87 4.82
CA THR A 58 -5.83 -2.16 5.50
C THR A 58 -4.67 -2.10 6.50
N GLY A 59 -3.52 -1.55 6.10
CA GLY A 59 -2.38 -1.36 6.99
C GLY A 59 -2.67 -0.39 8.15
N ALA A 60 -3.34 0.73 7.89
CA ALA A 60 -3.68 1.71 8.92
C ALA A 60 -4.67 1.16 9.96
N MET A 61 -5.62 0.32 9.54
CA MET A 61 -6.66 -0.25 10.41
C MET A 61 -6.20 -1.51 11.14
N PHE A 62 -5.56 -2.46 10.45
CA PHE A 62 -5.27 -3.80 10.97
C PHE A 62 -3.78 -4.04 11.25
N GLY A 63 -2.92 -3.10 10.88
CA GLY A 63 -1.51 -3.07 11.27
C GLY A 63 -0.57 -3.80 10.33
N PRO A 64 0.72 -3.91 10.71
CA PRO A 64 1.78 -4.39 9.83
C PRO A 64 1.66 -5.85 9.42
N VAL A 65 1.22 -6.74 10.32
CA VAL A 65 1.16 -8.19 10.04
C VAL A 65 -0.01 -8.50 9.11
N VAL A 66 -1.19 -7.92 9.40
CA VAL A 66 -2.36 -8.05 8.52
C VAL A 66 -2.10 -7.35 7.19
N GLY A 67 -1.53 -6.15 7.20
CA GLY A 67 -1.13 -5.43 5.98
C GLY A 67 -0.18 -6.24 5.10
N PHE A 68 0.82 -6.91 5.69
CA PHE A 68 1.75 -7.77 4.95
C PHE A 68 1.05 -8.92 4.23
N ILE A 69 0.23 -9.68 4.96
CA ILE A 69 -0.47 -10.84 4.41
C ILE A 69 -1.51 -10.40 3.38
N CYS A 70 -2.32 -9.38 3.70
CA CYS A 70 -3.35 -8.87 2.79
C CYS A 70 -2.75 -8.28 1.52
N GLY A 71 -1.59 -7.61 1.61
CA GLY A 71 -0.87 -7.09 0.45
C GLY A 71 -0.39 -8.22 -0.48
N GLY A 72 0.23 -9.27 0.07
CA GLY A 72 0.68 -10.42 -0.72
C GLY A 72 -0.48 -11.22 -1.32
N VAL A 73 -1.50 -11.54 -0.52
CA VAL A 73 -2.69 -12.26 -0.99
C VAL A 73 -3.45 -11.45 -2.03
N GLY A 74 -3.59 -10.14 -1.82
CA GLY A 74 -4.27 -9.24 -2.76
C GLY A 74 -3.59 -9.20 -4.13
N ASP A 75 -2.26 -9.21 -4.18
CA ASP A 75 -1.51 -9.29 -5.43
C ASP A 75 -1.75 -10.60 -6.19
N ILE A 76 -1.73 -11.74 -5.49
CA ILE A 76 -2.01 -13.05 -6.09
C ILE A 76 -3.45 -13.10 -6.63
N VAL A 77 -4.42 -12.66 -5.84
CA VAL A 77 -5.84 -12.63 -6.25
C VAL A 77 -6.04 -11.72 -7.44
N GLN A 78 -5.44 -10.53 -7.44
CA GLN A 78 -5.50 -9.61 -8.56
C GLN A 78 -4.87 -10.22 -9.82
N PHE A 79 -3.74 -10.92 -9.69
CA PHE A 79 -3.08 -11.58 -10.80
C PHE A 79 -3.94 -12.70 -11.42
N VAL A 80 -4.60 -13.52 -10.59
CA VAL A 80 -5.50 -14.57 -11.05
C VAL A 80 -6.69 -14.00 -11.83
N ILE A 81 -7.26 -12.89 -11.37
CA ILE A 81 -8.44 -12.28 -12.02
C ILE A 81 -8.06 -11.52 -13.29
N LYS A 82 -6.95 -10.77 -13.26
CA LYS A 82 -6.47 -10.00 -14.41
C LYS A 82 -4.97 -10.21 -14.57
N PRO A 83 -4.54 -11.25 -15.30
CA PRO A 83 -3.12 -11.49 -15.54
C PRO A 83 -2.57 -10.39 -16.43
N THR A 84 -1.93 -9.38 -15.83
CA THR A 84 -1.22 -8.33 -16.56
C THR A 84 0.27 -8.64 -16.60
N GLY A 85 0.69 -9.36 -17.64
CA GLY A 85 2.08 -9.78 -17.85
C GLY A 85 2.44 -11.09 -17.14
N PRO A 86 3.71 -11.53 -17.21
CA PRO A 86 4.18 -12.73 -16.53
C PRO A 86 4.13 -12.58 -15.01
N TYR A 87 3.61 -13.59 -14.32
CA TYR A 87 3.68 -13.65 -12.85
C TYR A 87 5.15 -13.74 -12.42
N PHE A 88 5.51 -12.93 -11.43
CA PHE A 88 6.82 -13.01 -10.80
C PHE A 88 6.68 -12.80 -9.31
N TRP A 89 7.27 -13.71 -8.54
CA TRP A 89 7.08 -13.79 -7.09
C TRP A 89 7.61 -12.54 -6.38
N GLY A 90 8.58 -11.85 -6.98
CA GLY A 90 9.07 -10.56 -6.48
C GLY A 90 8.02 -9.45 -6.45
N TRP A 91 7.01 -9.47 -7.32
CA TRP A 91 5.91 -8.50 -7.26
C TRP A 91 5.01 -8.72 -6.06
N THR A 92 4.76 -9.97 -5.71
CA THR A 92 4.02 -10.34 -4.51
C THR A 92 4.80 -9.98 -3.23
N ILE A 93 6.12 -10.17 -3.22
CA ILE A 93 6.99 -9.69 -2.12
C ILE A 93 6.90 -8.17 -1.99
N ASN A 94 6.91 -7.44 -3.11
CA ASN A 94 6.76 -5.99 -3.10
C ASN A 94 5.40 -5.58 -2.52
N ALA A 95 4.30 -6.22 -2.94
CA ALA A 95 2.97 -5.91 -2.42
C ALA A 95 2.84 -6.20 -0.91
N ALA A 96 3.44 -7.30 -0.44
CA ALA A 96 3.47 -7.64 0.97
C ALA A 96 4.30 -6.63 1.78
N LEU A 97 5.49 -6.25 1.29
CA LEU A 97 6.33 -5.24 1.93
C LEU A 97 5.67 -3.86 1.97
N ALA A 98 4.99 -3.46 0.90
CA ALA A 98 4.23 -2.21 0.88
C ALA A 98 3.15 -2.21 1.99
N GLY A 99 2.38 -3.30 2.11
CA GLY A 99 1.39 -3.48 3.17
C GLY A 99 2.00 -3.44 4.58
N LEU A 100 3.18 -4.03 4.76
CA LEU A 100 3.93 -3.97 6.01
C LEU A 100 4.39 -2.56 6.35
N ILE A 101 4.95 -1.83 5.38
CA ILE A 101 5.43 -0.45 5.57
C ILE A 101 4.25 0.46 5.93
N TYR A 102 3.13 0.35 5.21
CA TYR A 102 1.93 1.11 5.51
C TYR A 102 1.43 0.80 6.92
N GLY A 103 1.33 -0.47 7.30
CA GLY A 103 0.93 -0.86 8.64
C GLY A 103 1.91 -0.41 9.73
N ALA A 104 3.21 -0.58 9.54
CA ALA A 104 4.20 -0.26 10.58
C ALA A 104 4.16 1.23 10.97
N PHE A 105 3.95 2.11 10.00
CA PHE A 105 4.00 3.55 10.23
C PHE A 105 2.64 4.21 10.46
N LEU A 106 1.57 3.69 9.84
CA LEU A 106 0.22 4.27 9.90
C LEU A 106 -0.74 3.55 10.87
N TYR A 107 -0.35 2.41 11.45
CA TYR A 107 -1.23 1.66 12.35
C TYR A 107 -1.71 2.50 13.54
N LYS A 108 -3.04 2.52 13.74
CA LYS A 108 -3.74 3.27 14.79
C LYS A 108 -3.41 4.77 14.82
N LYS A 109 -2.84 5.31 13.74
CA LYS A 109 -2.48 6.72 13.61
C LYS A 109 -3.36 7.34 12.54
N PHE A 110 -4.30 8.18 12.97
CA PHE A 110 -5.20 8.94 12.10
C PHE A 110 -4.96 10.44 12.30
N PRO A 111 -5.43 11.31 11.37
CA PRO A 111 -5.33 12.76 11.54
C PRO A 111 -5.94 13.20 12.88
N ARG A 112 -5.41 14.26 13.53
CA ARG A 112 -5.91 14.74 14.83
C ARG A 112 -7.26 15.46 14.73
N LYS A 113 -8.14 15.34 15.75
CA LYS A 113 -9.47 16.00 15.79
C LYS A 113 -9.33 17.51 15.93
N GLY A 114 -10.17 18.27 15.21
CA GLY A 114 -10.27 19.73 15.34
C GLY A 114 -9.19 20.55 14.63
N LYS A 115 -8.22 19.93 13.94
CA LYS A 115 -7.29 20.64 13.05
C LYS A 115 -7.71 20.46 11.60
N VAL A 116 -7.84 21.57 10.86
CA VAL A 116 -8.12 21.59 9.41
C VAL A 116 -7.04 20.86 8.63
N PHE A 117 -5.78 20.97 9.08
CA PHE A 117 -4.64 20.29 8.48
C PHE A 117 -3.67 19.79 9.57
N ASP A 118 -3.45 18.48 9.64
CA ASP A 118 -2.50 17.89 10.57
C ASP A 118 -1.14 17.69 9.89
N ILE A 119 -0.28 18.70 10.01
CA ILE A 119 1.06 18.73 9.42
C ILE A 119 1.89 17.52 9.87
N ALA A 120 1.78 17.10 11.13
CA ALA A 120 2.54 15.97 11.65
C ALA A 120 2.09 14.65 11.01
N PHE A 121 0.78 14.50 10.76
CA PHE A 121 0.25 13.34 10.05
C PHE A 121 0.61 13.38 8.57
N PHE A 122 0.53 14.54 7.92
CA PHE A 122 0.92 14.72 6.53
C PHE A 122 2.39 14.33 6.31
N ILE A 123 3.31 14.80 7.16
CA ILE A 123 4.73 14.42 7.10
C ILE A 123 4.90 12.90 7.24
N ARG A 124 4.13 12.24 8.11
CA ARG A 124 4.18 10.77 8.22
C ARG A 124 3.73 10.09 6.94
N VAL A 125 2.61 10.51 6.33
CA VAL A 125 2.13 9.96 5.06
C VAL A 125 3.18 10.14 3.96
N VAL A 126 3.78 11.33 3.87
CA VAL A 126 4.87 11.62 2.92
C VAL A 126 6.04 10.66 3.15
N LEU A 127 6.54 10.54 4.38
CA LEU A 127 7.67 9.65 4.70
C LEU A 127 7.37 8.20 4.34
N VAL A 128 6.19 7.71 4.68
CA VAL A 128 5.78 6.32 4.39
C VAL A 128 5.75 6.06 2.90
N LEU A 129 5.12 6.94 2.12
CA LEU A 129 5.04 6.77 0.67
C LEU A 129 6.37 6.96 -0.02
N VAL A 130 7.24 7.85 0.47
CA VAL A 130 8.61 8.00 -0.02
C VAL A 130 9.43 6.74 0.25
N ILE A 131 9.37 6.19 1.47
CA ILE A 131 10.08 4.95 1.85
C ILE A 131 9.60 3.79 0.98
N ASP A 132 8.29 3.58 0.88
CA ASP A 132 7.71 2.54 0.04
C ASP A 132 8.11 2.71 -1.43
N THR A 133 8.01 3.94 -1.95
CA THR A 133 8.33 4.22 -3.34
C THR A 133 9.80 3.97 -3.66
N LEU A 134 10.72 4.41 -2.79
CA LEU A 134 12.16 4.22 -3.00
C LEU A 134 12.58 2.76 -2.79
N LEU A 135 12.20 2.15 -1.67
CA LEU A 135 12.66 0.80 -1.32
C LEU A 135 11.94 -0.28 -2.14
N VAL A 136 10.62 -0.21 -2.22
CA VAL A 136 9.80 -1.27 -2.82
C VAL A 136 9.65 -1.04 -4.32
N ASN A 137 9.19 0.14 -4.74
CA ASN A 137 8.86 0.37 -6.15
C ASN A 137 10.09 0.62 -7.04
N VAL A 138 11.07 1.39 -6.54
CA VAL A 138 12.30 1.73 -7.28
C VAL A 138 13.36 0.66 -7.08
N LEU A 139 13.87 0.40 -5.87
CA LEU A 139 14.98 -0.54 -5.68
C LEU A 139 14.59 -1.99 -5.97
N LEU A 140 13.68 -2.56 -5.17
CA LEU A 140 13.24 -3.95 -5.35
C LEU A 140 12.58 -4.13 -6.72
N GLY A 141 11.70 -3.20 -7.12
CA GLY A 141 11.07 -3.25 -8.43
C GLY A 141 12.06 -3.23 -9.61
N THR A 142 13.16 -2.46 -9.53
CA THR A 142 14.19 -2.47 -10.58
C THR A 142 15.00 -3.76 -10.53
N TYR A 143 15.32 -4.25 -9.34
CA TYR A 143 16.02 -5.51 -9.15
C TYR A 143 15.27 -6.69 -9.81
N TRP A 144 13.95 -6.78 -9.59
CA TRP A 144 13.14 -7.83 -10.21
C TRP A 144 13.08 -7.73 -11.74
N VAL A 145 12.98 -6.52 -12.29
CA VAL A 145 13.01 -6.32 -13.75
C VAL A 145 14.37 -6.73 -14.33
N HIS A 146 15.46 -6.41 -13.63
CA HIS A 146 16.80 -6.83 -14.05
C HIS A 146 16.94 -8.36 -14.05
N VAL A 147 16.45 -9.04 -13.00
CA VAL A 147 16.43 -10.51 -12.93
C VAL A 147 15.58 -11.13 -14.05
N MET A 148 14.44 -10.54 -14.39
CA MET A 148 13.53 -11.09 -15.40
C MET A 148 13.98 -10.83 -16.85
N TYR A 149 14.53 -9.66 -17.14
CA TYR A 149 14.76 -9.20 -18.52
C TYR A 149 16.24 -9.04 -18.89
N GLY A 150 17.16 -9.16 -17.93
CA GLY A 150 18.61 -9.17 -18.14
C GLY A 150 19.24 -7.88 -18.71
N LYS A 151 18.44 -6.86 -19.06
CA LYS A 151 18.91 -5.59 -19.63
C LYS A 151 19.33 -4.60 -18.53
N GLY A 152 20.10 -3.58 -18.94
CA GLY A 152 20.84 -2.67 -18.06
C GLY A 152 20.04 -2.11 -16.89
N PHE A 153 20.49 -2.41 -15.66
CA PHE A 153 19.88 -2.00 -14.40
C PHE A 153 19.64 -0.48 -14.33
N ALA A 154 20.60 0.32 -14.79
CA ALA A 154 20.52 1.78 -14.78
C ALA A 154 19.34 2.32 -15.60
N PHE A 155 19.04 1.73 -16.76
CA PHE A 155 17.92 2.17 -17.61
C PHE A 155 16.56 1.95 -16.92
N TYR A 156 16.37 0.76 -16.32
CA TYR A 156 15.14 0.47 -15.58
C TYR A 156 15.01 1.28 -14.30
N LEU A 157 16.13 1.56 -13.62
CA LEU A 157 16.15 2.42 -12.45
C LEU A 157 15.66 3.82 -12.80
N THR A 158 16.24 4.44 -13.84
CA THR A 158 15.88 5.82 -14.23
C THR A 158 14.42 5.89 -14.68
N THR A 159 13.95 4.95 -15.50
CA THR A 159 12.56 4.94 -15.97
C THR A 159 11.57 4.76 -14.82
N ARG A 160 11.85 3.87 -13.86
CA ARG A 160 11.00 3.70 -12.67
C ARG A 160 11.07 4.88 -11.72
N PHE A 161 12.24 5.48 -11.54
CA PHE A 161 12.41 6.64 -10.67
C PHE A 161 11.62 7.84 -11.19
N MET A 162 11.69 8.13 -12.49
CA MET A 162 10.92 9.21 -13.13
C MET A 162 9.41 8.99 -12.99
N LYS A 163 8.92 7.78 -13.31
CA LYS A 163 7.50 7.45 -13.14
C LYS A 163 7.03 7.64 -11.69
N ASN A 164 7.81 7.17 -10.74
CA ASN A 164 7.44 7.21 -9.33
C ASN A 164 7.47 8.63 -8.76
N ILE A 165 8.40 9.49 -9.18
CA ILE A 165 8.43 10.91 -8.77
C ILE A 165 7.15 11.63 -9.20
N ILE A 166 6.65 11.36 -10.41
CA ILE A 166 5.43 12.00 -10.91
C ILE A 166 4.20 11.48 -10.16
N GLN A 167 4.18 10.19 -9.83
CA GLN A 167 3.03 9.55 -9.18
C GLN A 167 2.97 9.82 -7.67
N LEU A 168 4.12 10.03 -7.02
CA LEU A 168 4.21 10.14 -5.56
C LEU A 168 3.42 11.33 -4.97
N PRO A 169 3.46 12.56 -5.52
CA PRO A 169 2.63 13.66 -5.02
C PRO A 169 1.13 13.35 -5.06
N VAL A 170 0.67 12.72 -6.15
CA VAL A 170 -0.73 12.31 -6.31
C VAL A 170 -1.09 11.26 -5.26
N ASN A 171 -0.23 10.26 -5.07
CA ASN A 171 -0.45 9.21 -4.08
C ASN A 171 -0.51 9.76 -2.64
N ILE A 172 0.33 10.75 -2.30
CA ILE A 172 0.34 11.41 -0.99
C ILE A 172 -1.00 12.10 -0.73
N ILE A 173 -1.46 12.90 -1.69
CA ILE A 173 -2.70 13.65 -1.57
C ILE A 173 -3.89 12.68 -1.39
N LEU A 174 -3.99 11.68 -2.27
CA LEU A 174 -5.06 10.68 -2.20
C LEU A 174 -5.06 9.91 -0.87
N THR A 175 -3.88 9.50 -0.41
CA THR A 175 -3.73 8.76 0.85
C THR A 175 -4.18 9.60 2.04
N TYR A 176 -3.77 10.87 2.10
CA TYR A 176 -4.17 11.76 3.19
C TYR A 176 -5.70 11.92 3.25
N TYR A 177 -6.36 12.17 2.12
CA TYR A 177 -7.80 12.33 2.06
C TYR A 177 -8.56 11.04 2.39
N VAL A 178 -8.10 9.89 1.88
CA VAL A 178 -8.74 8.60 2.20
C VAL A 178 -8.62 8.29 3.69
N LEU A 179 -7.45 8.48 4.31
CA LEU A 179 -7.30 8.22 5.74
C LEU A 179 -8.09 9.21 6.60
N TYR A 180 -8.26 10.45 6.15
CA TYR A 180 -9.17 11.41 6.76
C TYR A 180 -10.63 10.93 6.67
N PHE A 181 -11.07 10.48 5.50
CA PHE A 181 -12.43 9.97 5.28
C PHE A 181 -12.73 8.71 6.10
N VAL A 182 -11.82 7.74 6.13
CA VAL A 182 -11.93 6.51 6.93
C VAL A 182 -12.10 6.85 8.41
N ARG A 183 -11.36 7.84 8.90
CA ARG A 183 -11.51 8.32 10.27
C ARG A 183 -12.89 8.91 10.53
N VAL A 184 -13.41 9.76 9.64
CA VAL A 184 -14.75 10.35 9.77
C VAL A 184 -15.83 9.27 9.80
N ILE A 185 -15.69 8.21 8.98
CA ILE A 185 -16.60 7.06 9.02
C ILE A 185 -16.51 6.35 10.36
N LYS A 186 -15.28 6.07 10.84
CA LYS A 186 -15.08 5.37 12.11
C LYS A 186 -15.74 6.12 13.27
N GLU A 187 -15.60 7.45 13.32
CA GLU A 187 -16.21 8.29 14.34
C GLU A 187 -17.74 8.38 14.26
N LYS A 188 -18.37 7.98 13.15
CA LYS A 188 -19.83 7.93 13.01
C LYS A 188 -20.42 6.55 13.36
N ILE A 189 -19.61 5.51 13.31
CA ILE A 189 -20.02 4.12 13.55
C ILE A 189 -19.85 3.75 15.03
N GLU A 190 -18.87 4.35 15.71
CA GLU A 190 -18.68 4.30 17.18
C GLU A 190 -19.58 5.32 17.89
#